data_AF-A0A482WIW9-F1
#
_entry.id   AF-A0A482WIW9-F1
#
_cell.length_a   1.000
_cell.length_b   1.000
_cell.length_c   1.000
_cell.angle_alpha   90.00
_cell.angle_beta   90.00
_cell.angle_gamma   90.00
#
_symmetry.space_group_name_H-M   'P 1'
#
loop_
_entity.id
_entity.type
_entity.pdbx_description
1 polymer ?
#
loop_
_entity_poly.entity_id
_entity_poly.type
_entity_poly.pdbx_seq_one_letter_code
_entity_poly.pdbx_strand_id
1 'polypeptide(L)'
;MWSILRTLKSISRNVQSKSAFRNYLSSAYTCQDAWNQRLESPILKKINETDLFFDLENQFQQHGKAHGIDIDLFTNILTEPERSDEIEDLLYKLRLSPEACSLLPSTQHAFIRFLVDGNKSDDLLRVLDDRLNYGIFMDDYTCILLLDKFLREENFKDSARVATLQMLQEDFSHPMVKSMSLYACLKYSVSPNPWAEETKAESESTEDVDEDEIVKLRVPYIRNYYFDDHFDLRIPSHLVGKTLWMIGCEIPDAVGNTCQIIGLGMYNKWDRLKQFLESLLESKQNAHQICISILASTIGNAKQNTPDSIEVIEEVEKLLERMNSQNQLLKDDVIELAKNQMLENIKNHEKSTIDSQVQ
;
A
#
# COMPACT_ATOMS: atom_id res chain seq x y z
N MET A 1 -53.30 -47.96 27.82
CA MET A 1 -52.82 -47.67 26.45
C MET A 1 -52.35 -46.23 26.47
N TRP A 2 -51.04 -45.98 26.62
CA TRP A 2 -50.15 -45.59 25.51
C TRP A 2 -50.69 -44.31 24.84
N SER A 3 -50.03 -43.14 24.83
CA SER A 3 -48.59 -42.92 24.75
C SER A 3 -48.26 -41.41 24.72
N ILE A 4 -47.08 -41.04 25.24
CA ILE A 4 -46.12 -40.05 24.70
C ILE A 4 -46.53 -38.56 24.81
N LEU A 5 -46.01 -37.80 25.81
CA LEU A 5 -44.73 -37.08 25.81
C LEU A 5 -44.51 -36.16 24.58
N ARG A 6 -44.57 -34.84 24.79
CA ARG A 6 -43.57 -33.87 24.31
C ARG A 6 -43.83 -32.48 24.89
N THR A 7 -43.20 -32.23 26.03
CA THR A 7 -42.88 -30.90 26.52
C THR A 7 -41.91 -30.24 25.54
N LEU A 8 -42.37 -29.25 24.79
CA LEU A 8 -41.48 -28.31 24.07
C LEU A 8 -40.90 -27.34 25.10
N LYS A 9 -39.82 -27.75 25.78
CA LYS A 9 -38.91 -26.81 26.42
C LYS A 9 -38.26 -26.00 25.31
N SER A 10 -38.53 -24.70 25.32
CA SER A 10 -37.79 -23.67 24.59
C SER A 10 -36.30 -23.85 24.88
N ILE A 11 -35.60 -24.49 23.93
CA ILE A 11 -34.15 -24.46 23.88
C ILE A 11 -33.83 -23.11 23.22
N SER A 12 -33.62 -22.12 24.08
CA SER A 12 -32.84 -20.92 23.78
C SER A 12 -31.54 -21.38 23.12
N ARG A 13 -31.49 -21.35 21.79
CA ARG A 13 -30.25 -21.44 21.04
C ARG A 13 -29.48 -20.17 21.35
N ASN A 14 -28.65 -20.25 22.38
CA ASN A 14 -27.42 -19.46 22.44
C ASN A 14 -26.63 -19.85 21.19
N VAL A 15 -26.90 -19.13 20.09
CA VAL A 15 -25.96 -19.00 19.00
C VAL A 15 -24.83 -18.18 19.61
N GLN A 16 -23.88 -18.87 20.25
CA GLN A 16 -22.55 -18.36 20.40
C GLN A 16 -22.11 -18.03 18.98
N SER A 17 -22.10 -16.72 18.68
CA SER A 17 -21.50 -16.13 17.50
C SER A 17 -20.12 -16.75 17.32
N LYS A 18 -20.04 -17.76 16.45
CA LYS A 18 -18.77 -18.29 15.98
C LYS A 18 -18.03 -17.11 15.38
N SER A 19 -16.95 -16.70 16.05
CA SER A 19 -15.89 -15.83 15.56
C SER A 19 -16.30 -15.00 14.36
N ALA A 20 -16.93 -13.84 14.60
CA ALA A 20 -16.95 -12.80 13.59
C ALA A 20 -15.48 -12.62 13.17
N PHE A 21 -15.18 -12.84 11.89
CA PHE A 21 -13.93 -12.34 11.32
C PHE A 21 -13.84 -10.89 11.79
N ARG A 22 -12.83 -10.59 12.63
CA ARG A 22 -12.69 -9.26 13.22
C ARG A 22 -12.21 -8.34 12.10
N ASN A 23 -13.14 -7.89 11.28
CA ASN A 23 -12.91 -6.88 10.27
C ASN A 23 -12.44 -5.62 11.01
N TYR A 24 -11.33 -5.03 10.57
CA TYR A 24 -10.80 -3.81 11.17
C TYR A 24 -11.73 -2.63 10.88
N LEU A 25 -12.18 -2.53 9.64
CA LEU A 25 -13.25 -1.61 9.21
C LEU A 25 -14.63 -2.26 9.27
N SER A 26 -15.68 -1.46 9.39
CA SER A 26 -17.06 -1.92 9.23
C SER A 26 -17.35 -2.32 7.79
N SER A 27 -18.33 -3.20 7.59
CA SER A 27 -18.80 -3.55 6.24
C SER A 27 -19.42 -2.37 5.50
N ALA A 28 -19.78 -1.29 6.20
CA ALA A 28 -20.31 -0.08 5.60
C ALA A 28 -19.21 0.75 4.90
N TYR A 29 -17.93 0.56 5.26
CA TYR A 29 -16.84 1.34 4.70
C TYR A 29 -16.77 1.24 3.19
N THR A 30 -17.04 0.06 2.60
CA THR A 30 -17.00 -0.17 1.15
C THR A 30 -18.02 0.65 0.37
N CYS A 31 -19.05 1.20 1.03
CA CYS A 31 -20.09 2.03 0.41
C CYS A 31 -20.71 1.38 -0.85
N GLN A 32 -20.93 0.06 -0.85
CA GLN A 32 -21.40 -0.67 -2.04
C GLN A 32 -22.70 -0.12 -2.61
N ASP A 33 -23.66 0.26 -1.76
CA ASP A 33 -24.94 0.81 -2.21
C ASP A 33 -24.75 2.15 -2.95
N ALA A 34 -23.98 3.07 -2.36
CA ALA A 34 -23.68 4.36 -2.99
C ALA A 34 -22.82 4.19 -4.26
N TRP A 35 -21.87 3.25 -4.23
CA TRP A 35 -21.05 2.91 -5.38
C TRP A 35 -21.91 2.41 -6.54
N ASN A 36 -22.85 1.48 -6.30
CA ASN A 36 -23.69 0.90 -7.32
C ASN A 36 -24.76 1.86 -7.86
N GLN A 37 -25.17 2.87 -7.08
CA GLN A 37 -26.09 3.92 -7.55
C GLN A 37 -25.57 4.67 -8.76
N ARG A 38 -24.24 4.75 -8.97
CA ARG A 38 -23.66 5.40 -10.16
C ARG A 38 -24.18 4.79 -11.47
N LEU A 39 -24.33 3.45 -11.50
CA LEU A 39 -24.82 2.68 -12.64
C LEU A 39 -26.30 2.97 -12.95
N GLU A 40 -27.04 3.54 -12.00
CA GLU A 40 -28.44 3.90 -12.21
C GLU A 40 -28.62 5.15 -13.07
N SER A 41 -27.56 5.92 -13.27
CA SER A 41 -27.61 7.17 -14.03
C SER A 41 -28.04 6.94 -15.49
N PRO A 42 -28.86 7.85 -16.05
CA PRO A 42 -29.44 7.67 -17.38
C PRO A 42 -28.41 7.75 -18.51
N ILE A 43 -27.21 8.25 -18.22
CA ILE A 43 -26.09 8.37 -19.16
C ILE A 43 -25.41 7.01 -19.30
N LEU A 44 -24.99 6.40 -18.18
CA LEU A 44 -24.29 5.12 -18.17
C LEU A 44 -25.15 3.99 -18.76
N LYS A 45 -26.46 3.98 -18.47
CA LYS A 45 -27.39 2.97 -19.01
C LYS A 45 -27.55 2.97 -20.53
N LYS A 46 -27.22 4.07 -21.20
CA LYS A 46 -27.37 4.19 -22.67
C LYS A 46 -26.13 3.75 -23.42
N ILE A 47 -25.01 3.66 -22.74
CA ILE A 47 -23.72 3.40 -23.35
C ILE A 47 -23.52 1.89 -23.40
N ASN A 48 -23.15 1.39 -24.57
CA ASN A 48 -22.74 0.01 -24.74
C ASN A 48 -21.25 -0.10 -24.43
N GLU A 49 -20.89 -0.97 -23.48
CA GLU A 49 -19.51 -1.18 -23.04
C GLU A 49 -18.58 -1.58 -24.19
N THR A 50 -19.04 -2.49 -25.05
CA THR A 50 -18.23 -3.02 -26.15
C THR A 50 -18.02 -1.98 -27.25
N ASP A 51 -19.06 -1.22 -27.59
CA ASP A 51 -18.96 -0.18 -28.62
C ASP A 51 -18.01 0.95 -28.17
N LEU A 52 -18.10 1.36 -26.90
CA LEU A 52 -17.22 2.39 -26.33
C LEU A 52 -15.74 1.94 -26.34
N PHE A 53 -15.47 0.68 -26.03
CA PHE A 53 -14.10 0.14 -26.09
C PHE A 53 -13.52 0.23 -27.51
N PHE A 54 -14.27 -0.22 -28.52
CA PHE A 54 -13.83 -0.15 -29.91
C PHE A 54 -13.66 1.29 -30.40
N ASP A 55 -14.53 2.21 -29.99
CA ASP A 55 -14.39 3.63 -30.30
C ASP A 55 -13.10 4.22 -29.70
N LEU A 56 -12.78 3.88 -28.44
CA LEU A 56 -11.55 4.30 -27.78
C LEU A 56 -10.30 3.73 -28.47
N GLU A 57 -10.30 2.44 -28.82
CA GLU A 57 -9.20 1.84 -29.57
C GLU A 57 -8.99 2.54 -30.92
N ASN A 58 -10.08 2.80 -31.66
CA ASN A 58 -10.03 3.51 -32.93
C ASN A 58 -9.47 4.94 -32.77
N GLN A 59 -9.83 5.65 -31.68
CA GLN A 59 -9.29 6.97 -31.39
C GLN A 59 -7.77 6.92 -31.16
N PHE A 60 -7.29 5.95 -30.38
CA PHE A 60 -5.85 5.77 -30.19
C PHE A 60 -5.13 5.40 -31.49
N GLN A 61 -5.71 4.56 -32.34
CA GLN A 61 -5.13 4.19 -33.63
C GLN A 61 -5.09 5.35 -34.64
N GLN A 62 -6.17 6.13 -34.75
CA GLN A 62 -6.29 7.19 -35.77
C GLN A 62 -5.65 8.52 -35.34
N HIS A 63 -5.75 8.85 -34.06
CA HIS A 63 -5.35 10.16 -33.54
C HIS A 63 -4.21 10.11 -32.53
N GLY A 64 -3.82 8.91 -32.06
CA GLY A 64 -2.81 8.74 -31.02
C GLY A 64 -3.26 9.23 -29.64
N LYS A 65 -4.55 9.51 -29.45
CA LYS A 65 -5.10 10.02 -28.19
C LYS A 65 -6.60 9.74 -28.04
N ALA A 66 -7.03 9.58 -26.80
CA ALA A 66 -8.42 9.56 -26.38
C ALA A 66 -8.63 10.53 -25.21
N HIS A 67 -9.87 10.98 -25.00
CA HIS A 67 -10.18 11.91 -23.92
C HIS A 67 -10.27 11.17 -22.58
N GLY A 68 -9.67 11.71 -21.51
CA GLY A 68 -9.71 11.07 -20.18
C GLY A 68 -11.11 10.82 -19.64
N ILE A 69 -12.10 11.65 -20.00
CA ILE A 69 -13.53 11.44 -19.67
C ILE A 69 -14.07 10.14 -20.29
N ASP A 70 -13.72 9.81 -21.53
CA ASP A 70 -14.25 8.61 -22.19
C ASP A 70 -13.68 7.34 -21.55
N ILE A 71 -12.43 7.40 -21.10
CA ILE A 71 -11.77 6.32 -20.34
C ILE A 71 -12.36 6.21 -18.92
N ASP A 72 -12.64 7.34 -18.27
CA ASP A 72 -13.33 7.37 -16.97
C ASP A 72 -14.71 6.72 -17.07
N LEU A 73 -15.45 7.06 -18.11
CA LEU A 73 -16.77 6.50 -18.41
C LEU A 73 -16.69 4.99 -18.59
N PHE A 74 -15.77 4.52 -19.43
CA PHE A 74 -15.54 3.10 -19.66
C PHE A 74 -15.21 2.34 -18.37
N THR A 75 -14.27 2.87 -17.58
CA THR A 75 -13.83 2.29 -16.29
C THR A 75 -14.98 2.19 -15.30
N ASN A 76 -15.91 3.15 -15.30
CA ASN A 76 -17.03 3.18 -14.37
C ASN A 76 -18.20 2.27 -14.77
N ILE A 77 -18.39 2.00 -16.06
CA ILE A 77 -19.46 1.14 -16.59
C ILE A 77 -19.07 -0.33 -16.47
N LEU A 78 -17.81 -0.65 -16.74
CA LEU A 78 -17.35 -2.04 -16.79
C LEU A 78 -17.61 -2.75 -15.46
N THR A 79 -18.32 -3.88 -15.53
CA THR A 79 -18.68 -4.68 -14.35
C THR A 79 -17.98 -6.04 -14.34
N GLU A 80 -17.50 -6.51 -15.50
CA GLU A 80 -16.91 -7.84 -15.67
C GLU A 80 -15.41 -7.84 -15.33
N PRO A 81 -14.97 -8.44 -14.21
CA PRO A 81 -13.58 -8.36 -13.77
C PRO A 81 -12.60 -9.05 -14.72
N GLU A 82 -13.08 -9.97 -15.56
CA GLU A 82 -12.28 -10.66 -16.59
C GLU A 82 -11.71 -9.68 -17.62
N ARG A 83 -12.38 -8.55 -17.86
CA ARG A 83 -12.00 -7.51 -18.83
C ARG A 83 -11.14 -6.40 -18.23
N SER A 84 -10.48 -6.63 -17.08
CA SER A 84 -9.55 -5.66 -16.48
C SER A 84 -8.44 -5.21 -17.42
N ASP A 85 -7.98 -6.13 -18.27
CA ASP A 85 -6.84 -5.92 -19.15
C ASP A 85 -7.14 -4.85 -20.21
N GLU A 86 -8.43 -4.70 -20.57
CA GLU A 86 -8.90 -3.64 -21.46
C GLU A 86 -8.73 -2.25 -20.82
N ILE A 87 -9.04 -2.11 -19.53
CA ILE A 87 -8.84 -0.85 -18.82
C ILE A 87 -7.34 -0.56 -18.66
N GLU A 88 -6.55 -1.58 -18.30
CA GLU A 88 -5.10 -1.43 -18.15
C GLU A 88 -4.43 -0.95 -19.43
N ASP A 89 -4.77 -1.54 -20.57
CA ASP A 89 -4.24 -1.14 -21.88
C ASP A 89 -4.64 0.29 -22.24
N LEU A 90 -5.90 0.67 -22.01
CA LEU A 90 -6.37 2.05 -22.24
C LEU A 90 -5.65 3.07 -21.36
N LEU A 91 -5.40 2.73 -20.09
CA LEU A 91 -4.66 3.60 -19.15
C LEU A 91 -3.19 3.75 -19.57
N TYR A 92 -2.54 2.65 -19.97
CA TYR A 92 -1.18 2.66 -20.49
C TYR A 92 -1.09 3.54 -21.76
N LYS A 93 -2.00 3.36 -22.72
CA LYS A 93 -2.08 4.18 -23.93
C LYS A 93 -2.36 5.66 -23.62
N LEU A 94 -3.26 5.96 -22.68
CA LEU A 94 -3.53 7.33 -22.24
C LEU A 94 -2.28 7.99 -21.67
N ARG A 95 -1.51 7.26 -20.86
CA ARG A 95 -0.30 7.78 -20.22
C ARG A 95 0.80 8.12 -21.22
N LEU A 96 0.86 7.42 -22.35
CA LEU A 96 1.75 7.70 -23.47
C LEU A 96 1.25 8.80 -24.42
N SER A 97 0.00 9.23 -24.25
CA SER A 97 -0.64 10.25 -25.10
C SER A 97 -0.45 11.67 -24.56
N PRO A 98 -0.65 12.73 -25.37
CA PRO A 98 -0.65 14.11 -24.89
C PRO A 98 -1.76 14.40 -23.85
N GLU A 99 -2.76 13.54 -23.74
CA GLU A 99 -3.88 13.65 -22.80
C GLU A 99 -3.57 12.95 -21.46
N ALA A 100 -2.31 12.57 -21.17
CA ALA A 100 -1.94 11.90 -19.92
C ALA A 100 -2.32 12.66 -18.64
N CYS A 101 -2.40 14.01 -18.70
CA CYS A 101 -2.84 14.85 -17.59
C CYS A 101 -4.36 14.96 -17.47
N SER A 102 -5.12 14.40 -18.43
CA SER A 102 -6.59 14.40 -18.42
C SER A 102 -7.20 13.27 -17.59
N LEU A 103 -6.37 12.39 -17.03
CA LEU A 103 -6.80 11.31 -16.17
C LEU A 103 -7.52 11.87 -14.94
N LEU A 104 -8.75 11.40 -14.70
CA LEU A 104 -9.59 11.89 -13.61
C LEU A 104 -9.34 11.10 -12.32
N PRO A 105 -9.47 11.74 -11.15
CA PRO A 105 -9.40 11.03 -9.86
C PRO A 105 -10.45 9.92 -9.73
N SER A 106 -11.63 10.11 -10.34
CA SER A 106 -12.69 9.08 -10.41
C SER A 106 -12.23 7.83 -11.15
N THR A 107 -11.38 7.97 -12.17
CA THR A 107 -10.87 6.84 -12.96
C THR A 107 -9.92 6.00 -12.11
N GLN A 108 -9.02 6.65 -11.38
CA GLN A 108 -8.09 5.98 -10.45
C GLN A 108 -8.87 5.23 -9.37
N HIS A 109 -9.84 5.90 -8.75
CA HIS A 109 -10.70 5.31 -7.72
C HIS A 109 -11.50 4.11 -8.23
N ALA A 110 -12.13 4.25 -9.40
CA ALA A 110 -12.93 3.21 -10.03
C ALA A 110 -12.09 1.99 -10.41
N PHE A 111 -10.93 2.21 -11.02
CA PHE A 111 -10.03 1.14 -11.45
C PHE A 111 -9.51 0.32 -10.26
N ILE A 112 -9.07 0.99 -9.19
CA ILE A 112 -8.59 0.30 -7.98
C ILE A 112 -9.72 -0.52 -7.35
N ARG A 113 -10.91 0.07 -7.18
CA ARG A 113 -12.08 -0.67 -6.67
C ARG A 113 -12.45 -1.86 -7.54
N PHE A 114 -12.45 -1.68 -8.86
CA PHE A 114 -12.79 -2.72 -9.82
C PHE A 114 -11.88 -3.96 -9.66
N LEU A 115 -10.57 -3.76 -9.54
CA LEU A 115 -9.63 -4.85 -9.30
C LEU A 115 -9.76 -5.47 -7.90
N VAL A 116 -10.05 -4.64 -6.88
CA VAL A 116 -10.30 -5.10 -5.51
C VAL A 116 -11.52 -6.02 -5.45
N ASP A 117 -12.64 -5.60 -6.04
CA ASP A 117 -13.90 -6.33 -6.11
C ASP A 117 -13.76 -7.60 -6.98
N GLY A 118 -12.96 -7.53 -8.05
CA GLY A 118 -12.61 -8.66 -8.92
C GLY A 118 -11.63 -9.67 -8.32
N ASN A 119 -11.12 -9.45 -7.10
CA ASN A 119 -10.08 -10.26 -6.45
C ASN A 119 -8.77 -10.38 -7.25
N LYS A 120 -8.48 -9.41 -8.13
CA LYS A 120 -7.24 -9.33 -8.92
C LYS A 120 -6.17 -8.49 -8.19
N SER A 121 -5.84 -8.89 -6.96
CA SER A 121 -4.89 -8.15 -6.11
C SER A 121 -3.47 -8.11 -6.70
N ASP A 122 -3.05 -9.19 -7.38
CA ASP A 122 -1.71 -9.27 -7.98
C ASP A 122 -1.54 -8.30 -9.15
N ASP A 123 -2.54 -8.23 -10.04
CA ASP A 123 -2.57 -7.28 -11.16
C ASP A 123 -2.59 -5.84 -10.67
N LEU A 124 -3.38 -5.55 -9.64
CA LEU A 124 -3.42 -4.24 -9.02
C LEU A 124 -2.06 -3.83 -8.47
N LEU A 125 -1.37 -4.72 -7.74
CA LEU A 125 -0.04 -4.42 -7.22
C LEU A 125 0.99 -4.23 -8.33
N ARG A 126 0.90 -4.98 -9.44
CA ARG A 126 1.74 -4.78 -10.62
C ARG A 126 1.54 -3.37 -11.21
N VAL A 127 0.28 -2.95 -11.39
CA VAL A 127 -0.03 -1.63 -11.94
C VAL A 127 0.41 -0.50 -11.00
N LEU A 128 0.24 -0.67 -9.69
CA LEU A 128 0.64 0.32 -8.69
C LEU A 128 2.16 0.45 -8.54
N ASP A 129 2.90 -0.64 -8.68
CA ASP A 129 4.36 -0.59 -8.69
C ASP A 129 4.88 0.10 -9.96
N ASP A 130 4.23 -0.14 -11.11
CA ASP A 130 4.49 0.56 -12.38
C ASP A 130 3.64 1.84 -12.58
N ARG A 131 3.36 2.57 -11.50
CA ARG A 131 2.56 3.81 -11.51
C ARG A 131 3.01 4.87 -12.52
N LEU A 132 4.27 4.88 -12.94
CA LEU A 132 4.78 5.86 -13.90
C LEU A 132 4.23 5.63 -15.31
N ASN A 133 4.05 4.36 -15.69
CA ASN A 133 3.56 3.94 -17.00
C ASN A 133 2.03 3.87 -17.08
N TYR A 134 1.34 3.65 -15.96
CA TYR A 134 -0.14 3.65 -15.93
C TYR A 134 -0.75 4.96 -15.43
N GLY A 135 -0.01 5.77 -14.67
CA GLY A 135 -0.52 7.02 -14.09
C GLY A 135 -1.53 6.84 -12.95
N ILE A 136 -1.60 5.64 -12.36
CA ILE A 136 -2.50 5.32 -11.26
C ILE A 136 -1.82 5.57 -9.92
N PHE A 137 -2.45 6.43 -9.11
CA PHE A 137 -2.04 6.73 -7.74
C PHE A 137 -3.24 6.50 -6.81
N MET A 138 -2.99 5.89 -5.66
CA MET A 138 -4.05 5.63 -4.68
C MET A 138 -4.43 6.92 -3.97
N ASP A 139 -5.73 7.12 -3.79
CA ASP A 139 -6.26 8.09 -2.84
C ASP A 139 -6.28 7.49 -1.41
N ASP A 140 -6.51 8.33 -0.40
CA ASP A 140 -6.59 7.88 1.00
C ASP A 140 -7.63 6.77 1.20
N TYR A 141 -8.76 6.87 0.51
CA TYR A 141 -9.88 5.94 0.63
C TYR A 141 -9.52 4.53 0.11
N THR A 142 -9.01 4.45 -1.11
CA THR A 142 -8.59 3.19 -1.76
C THR A 142 -7.38 2.60 -1.07
N CYS A 143 -6.46 3.42 -0.56
CA CYS A 143 -5.35 2.97 0.26
C CYS A 143 -5.85 2.27 1.54
N ILE A 144 -6.80 2.88 2.28
CA ILE A 144 -7.41 2.26 3.46
C ILE A 144 -8.15 0.96 3.09
N LEU A 145 -8.88 0.95 1.97
CA LEU A 145 -9.60 -0.22 1.49
C LEU A 145 -8.66 -1.40 1.22
N LEU A 146 -7.52 -1.14 0.56
CA LEU A 146 -6.49 -2.13 0.26
C LEU A 146 -5.78 -2.63 1.51
N LEU A 147 -5.38 -1.72 2.40
CA LEU A 147 -4.75 -2.08 3.67
C LEU A 147 -5.67 -2.96 4.50
N ASP A 148 -6.97 -2.64 4.59
CA ASP A 148 -7.94 -3.46 5.32
C ASP A 148 -8.11 -4.85 4.69
N LYS A 149 -8.15 -4.96 3.35
CA LYS A 149 -8.17 -6.25 2.66
C LYS A 149 -6.97 -7.12 3.03
N PHE A 150 -5.75 -6.63 2.82
CA PHE A 150 -4.53 -7.41 3.08
C PHE A 150 -4.30 -7.70 4.56
N LEU A 151 -4.66 -6.78 5.46
CA LEU A 151 -4.56 -7.00 6.91
C LEU A 151 -5.56 -8.07 7.39
N ARG A 152 -6.75 -8.18 6.77
CA ARG A 152 -7.72 -9.24 7.07
C ARG A 152 -7.25 -10.60 6.56
N GLU A 153 -6.56 -10.63 5.43
CA GLU A 153 -5.97 -11.84 4.84
C GLU A 153 -4.66 -12.28 5.52
N GLU A 154 -4.20 -11.53 6.54
CA GLU A 154 -2.88 -11.70 7.19
C GLU A 154 -1.70 -11.63 6.19
N ASN A 155 -1.93 -11.01 5.03
CA ASN A 155 -0.90 -10.78 4.02
C ASN A 155 -0.11 -9.50 4.35
N PHE A 156 0.78 -9.64 5.34
CA PHE A 156 1.60 -8.52 5.81
C PHE A 156 2.58 -7.99 4.76
N LYS A 157 3.01 -8.87 3.83
CA LYS A 157 3.91 -8.51 2.74
C LYS A 157 3.28 -7.45 1.84
N ASP A 158 2.09 -7.73 1.31
CA ASP A 158 1.44 -6.84 0.37
C ASP A 158 0.83 -5.61 1.06
N SER A 159 0.39 -5.75 2.32
CA SER A 159 -0.02 -4.59 3.12
C SER A 159 1.15 -3.59 3.34
N ALA A 160 2.36 -4.09 3.60
CA ALA A 160 3.54 -3.24 3.74
C ALA A 160 3.94 -2.62 2.40
N ARG A 161 3.81 -3.36 1.28
CA ARG A 161 4.04 -2.84 -0.07
C ARG A 161 3.11 -1.65 -0.37
N VAL A 162 1.81 -1.78 -0.09
CA VAL A 162 0.84 -0.66 -0.22
C VAL A 162 1.24 0.54 0.64
N ALA A 163 1.63 0.32 1.91
CA ALA A 163 2.11 1.40 2.76
C ALA A 163 3.35 2.12 2.19
N THR A 164 4.24 1.40 1.51
CA THR A 164 5.42 2.00 0.87
C THR A 164 5.08 2.83 -0.37
N LEU A 165 3.99 2.50 -1.07
CA LEU A 165 3.50 3.32 -2.18
C LEU A 165 2.99 4.67 -1.68
N GLN A 166 2.35 4.70 -0.51
CA GLN A 166 1.96 5.95 0.14
C GLN A 166 3.18 6.77 0.59
N MET A 167 4.21 6.09 1.13
CA MET A 167 5.50 6.70 1.47
C MET A 167 6.15 7.37 0.27
N LEU A 168 6.08 6.76 -0.92
CA LEU A 168 6.59 7.32 -2.17
C LEU A 168 5.81 8.54 -2.68
N GLN A 169 4.57 8.72 -2.22
CA GLN A 169 3.79 9.94 -2.46
C GLN A 169 3.99 11.01 -1.37
N GLU A 170 4.72 10.67 -0.30
CA GLU A 170 4.94 11.53 0.88
C GLU A 170 3.65 12.02 1.54
N ASP A 171 2.55 11.26 1.41
CA ASP A 171 1.25 11.68 1.92
C ASP A 171 0.76 10.78 3.07
N PHE A 172 1.00 11.21 4.31
CA PHE A 172 0.40 10.60 5.51
C PHE A 172 -0.58 11.56 6.20
N SER A 173 -1.24 12.41 5.42
CA SER A 173 -2.19 13.41 5.92
C SER A 173 -3.35 12.76 6.67
N HIS A 174 -3.87 11.64 6.15
CA HIS A 174 -5.01 10.96 6.74
C HIS A 174 -4.60 10.04 7.94
N PRO A 175 -5.17 10.23 9.15
CA PRO A 175 -4.78 9.46 10.34
C PRO A 175 -4.97 7.95 10.22
N MET A 176 -6.00 7.50 9.50
CA MET A 176 -6.23 6.06 9.28
C MET A 176 -5.15 5.45 8.38
N VAL A 177 -4.77 6.12 7.29
CA VAL A 177 -3.70 5.65 6.39
C VAL A 177 -2.39 5.51 7.18
N LYS A 178 -2.06 6.53 7.97
CA LYS A 178 -0.85 6.56 8.82
C LYS A 178 -0.82 5.39 9.82
N SER A 179 -1.89 5.20 10.59
CA SER A 179 -1.93 4.16 11.63
C SER A 179 -2.04 2.74 11.08
N MET A 180 -2.77 2.53 9.98
CA MET A 180 -2.81 1.24 9.29
C MET A 180 -1.47 0.89 8.63
N SER A 181 -0.84 1.85 7.97
CA SER A 181 0.51 1.71 7.39
C SER A 181 1.54 1.37 8.44
N LEU A 182 1.52 2.07 9.59
CA LEU A 182 2.41 1.79 10.72
C LEU A 182 2.27 0.35 11.21
N TYR A 183 1.04 -0.12 11.42
CA TYR A 183 0.77 -1.47 11.88
C TYR A 183 1.21 -2.52 10.85
N ALA A 184 0.92 -2.31 9.56
CA ALA A 184 1.33 -3.18 8.47
C ALA A 184 2.86 -3.31 8.40
N CYS A 185 3.58 -2.19 8.40
CA CYS A 185 5.04 -2.18 8.35
C CYS A 185 5.67 -2.83 9.59
N LEU A 186 5.16 -2.56 10.80
CA LEU A 186 5.66 -3.19 12.03
C LEU A 186 5.48 -4.71 12.01
N LYS A 187 4.34 -5.20 11.54
CA LYS A 187 4.09 -6.65 11.38
C LYS A 187 5.05 -7.26 10.37
N TYR A 188 5.28 -6.60 9.24
CA TYR A 188 6.25 -7.05 8.24
C TYR A 188 7.68 -7.10 8.80
N SER A 189 8.10 -6.13 9.62
CA SER A 189 9.45 -6.09 10.21
C SER A 189 9.77 -7.28 11.13
N VAL A 190 8.76 -7.94 11.72
CA VAL A 190 8.96 -9.15 12.54
C VAL A 190 9.27 -10.37 11.68
N SER A 191 8.62 -10.49 10.52
CA SER A 191 8.78 -11.60 9.58
C SER A 191 8.92 -11.08 8.15
N PRO A 192 10.11 -10.52 7.80
CA PRO A 192 10.32 -9.93 6.49
C PRO A 192 10.39 -11.04 5.44
N ASN A 193 9.47 -11.00 4.49
CA ASN A 193 9.47 -11.89 3.33
C ASN A 193 9.86 -11.09 2.09
N PRO A 194 10.78 -11.58 1.25
CA PRO A 194 11.16 -10.88 0.04
C PRO A 194 9.93 -10.65 -0.84
N TRP A 195 9.84 -9.44 -1.38
CA TRP A 195 8.92 -9.19 -2.47
C TRP A 195 9.38 -10.03 -3.65
N ALA A 196 8.44 -10.56 -4.43
CA ALA A 196 8.84 -11.30 -5.61
C ALA A 196 9.65 -10.31 -6.44
N GLU A 197 10.87 -10.69 -6.84
CA GLU A 197 11.62 -9.89 -7.81
C GLU A 197 10.70 -9.76 -9.02
N GLU A 198 10.24 -8.55 -9.27
CA GLU A 198 9.63 -8.24 -10.55
C GLU A 198 10.67 -8.64 -11.58
N THR A 199 10.39 -9.74 -12.24
CA THR A 199 11.11 -10.12 -13.44
C THR A 199 10.87 -8.94 -14.33
N LYS A 200 11.85 -8.04 -14.44
CA LYS A 200 11.83 -6.98 -15.43
C LYS A 200 11.48 -7.68 -16.73
N ALA A 201 10.26 -7.49 -17.20
CA ALA A 201 9.85 -7.83 -18.54
C ALA A 201 10.53 -6.81 -19.48
N GLU A 202 11.86 -6.81 -19.47
CA GLU A 202 12.66 -6.34 -20.59
C GLU A 202 12.82 -7.54 -21.55
N SER A 203 11.69 -8.14 -21.93
CA SER A 203 11.58 -8.85 -23.20
C SER A 203 10.64 -8.01 -24.03
N GLU A 204 11.23 -7.01 -24.69
CA GLU A 204 10.63 -6.35 -25.84
C GLU A 204 10.05 -7.45 -26.74
N SER A 205 8.73 -7.54 -26.77
CA SER A 205 8.02 -8.27 -27.82
C SER A 205 8.36 -7.58 -29.13
N THR A 206 9.30 -8.15 -29.86
CA THR A 206 9.48 -7.89 -31.29
C THR A 206 8.21 -8.37 -32.01
N GLU A 207 7.22 -7.50 -32.09
CA GLU A 207 6.20 -7.59 -33.12
C GLU A 207 6.69 -6.79 -34.33
N ASP A 208 6.66 -7.45 -35.48
CA ASP A 208 7.14 -6.95 -36.77
C ASP A 208 6.34 -5.69 -37.19
N VAL A 209 6.87 -4.51 -36.87
CA VAL A 209 6.40 -3.23 -37.40
C VAL A 209 7.19 -2.92 -38.68
N ASP A 210 6.49 -2.70 -39.80
CA ASP A 210 7.05 -2.38 -41.11
C ASP A 210 8.21 -1.38 -41.03
N GLU A 211 9.40 -1.79 -41.47
CA GLU A 211 10.69 -1.11 -41.23
C GLU A 211 10.85 0.25 -41.94
N ASP A 212 9.93 0.62 -42.83
CA ASP A 212 10.13 1.73 -43.78
C ASP A 212 9.80 3.13 -43.23
N GLU A 213 9.24 3.26 -42.02
CA GLU A 213 8.88 4.58 -41.43
C GLU A 213 9.42 4.84 -40.00
N ILE A 214 10.34 4.02 -39.47
CA ILE A 214 10.90 4.26 -38.13
C ILE A 214 12.18 5.09 -38.20
N VAL A 215 12.06 6.41 -38.02
CA VAL A 215 13.22 7.28 -37.76
C VAL A 215 13.73 7.02 -36.33
N LYS A 216 14.71 6.12 -36.19
CA LYS A 216 15.38 5.85 -34.91
C LYS A 216 16.23 7.04 -34.48
N LEU A 217 15.64 7.97 -33.72
CA LEU A 217 16.37 9.03 -33.03
C LEU A 217 17.11 8.43 -31.83
N ARG A 218 18.44 8.35 -31.90
CA ARG A 218 19.28 7.93 -30.78
C ARG A 218 19.29 9.04 -29.72
N VAL A 219 18.37 8.95 -28.76
CA VAL A 219 18.39 9.83 -27.59
C VAL A 219 19.61 9.47 -26.74
N PRO A 220 20.50 10.41 -26.40
CA PRO A 220 21.56 10.13 -25.45
C PRO A 220 20.93 9.73 -24.12
N TYR A 221 21.27 8.54 -23.62
CA TYR A 221 20.83 8.08 -22.30
C TYR A 221 21.09 9.16 -21.26
N ILE A 222 20.03 9.68 -20.64
CA ILE A 222 20.15 10.44 -19.40
C ILE A 222 20.59 9.42 -18.37
N ARG A 223 21.90 9.37 -18.09
CA ARG A 223 22.40 8.58 -16.96
C ARG A 223 21.89 9.26 -15.69
N ASN A 224 21.16 8.52 -14.87
CA ASN A 224 20.88 8.98 -13.52
C ASN A 224 22.19 8.88 -12.72
N TYR A 225 22.93 10.00 -12.63
CA TYR A 225 24.21 10.05 -11.95
C TYR A 225 24.08 10.09 -10.42
N TYR A 226 22.86 10.33 -9.91
CA TYR A 226 22.62 10.58 -8.50
C TYR A 226 21.52 9.66 -8.00
N PHE A 227 21.84 8.87 -6.97
CA PHE A 227 20.86 8.09 -6.24
C PHE A 227 20.11 9.02 -5.28
N ASP A 228 18.82 9.22 -5.51
CA ASP A 228 18.01 10.21 -4.76
C ASP A 228 17.53 9.70 -3.39
N ASP A 229 17.78 8.43 -3.07
CA ASP A 229 17.39 7.80 -1.81
C ASP A 229 15.86 7.85 -1.57
N HIS A 230 15.06 8.07 -2.60
CA HIS A 230 13.60 8.12 -2.56
C HIS A 230 12.98 7.28 -3.68
N PHE A 231 13.05 7.73 -4.93
CA PHE A 231 12.46 7.02 -6.06
C PHE A 231 13.37 5.93 -6.60
N ASP A 232 14.67 5.94 -6.28
CA ASP A 232 15.62 4.90 -6.68
C ASP A 232 15.61 3.67 -5.74
N LEU A 233 14.87 3.73 -4.62
CA LEU A 233 14.76 2.60 -3.70
C LEU A 233 13.96 1.45 -4.33
N ARG A 234 14.55 0.26 -4.30
CA ARG A 234 13.93 -0.99 -4.80
C ARG A 234 13.90 -2.10 -3.76
N ILE A 235 14.79 -2.03 -2.76
CA ILE A 235 14.93 -3.07 -1.75
C ILE A 235 13.73 -2.99 -0.79
N PRO A 236 12.91 -4.05 -0.63
CA PRO A 236 11.73 -4.05 0.24
C PRO A 236 12.03 -3.60 1.67
N SER A 237 13.12 -4.10 2.25
CA SER A 237 13.55 -3.71 3.60
C SER A 237 13.82 -2.20 3.71
N HIS A 238 14.41 -1.60 2.68
CA HIS A 238 14.72 -0.17 2.67
C HIS A 238 13.46 0.67 2.53
N LEU A 239 12.54 0.26 1.66
CA LEU A 239 11.25 0.93 1.46
C LEU A 239 10.41 0.89 2.75
N VAL A 240 10.29 -0.28 3.38
CA VAL A 240 9.55 -0.42 4.65
C VAL A 240 10.26 0.33 5.77
N GLY A 241 11.60 0.26 5.83
CA GLY A 241 12.39 0.99 6.81
C GLY A 241 12.20 2.51 6.71
N LYS A 242 12.24 3.05 5.49
CA LYS A 242 11.96 4.46 5.22
C LYS A 242 10.54 4.84 5.59
N THR A 243 9.56 3.98 5.30
CA THR A 243 8.14 4.19 5.68
C THR A 243 7.98 4.31 7.20
N LEU A 244 8.55 3.38 7.96
CA LEU A 244 8.53 3.41 9.43
C LEU A 244 9.22 4.65 10.00
N TRP A 245 10.33 5.06 9.39
CA TRP A 245 11.04 6.27 9.80
C TRP A 245 10.20 7.53 9.54
N MET A 246 9.61 7.70 8.34
CA MET A 246 8.79 8.86 8.01
C MET A 246 7.58 8.99 8.94
N ILE A 247 6.81 7.91 9.12
CA ILE A 247 5.66 7.91 10.04
C ILE A 247 6.13 8.14 11.48
N GLY A 248 7.24 7.51 11.88
CA GLY A 248 7.80 7.63 13.23
C GLY A 248 8.26 9.04 13.58
N CYS A 249 8.69 9.85 12.62
CA CYS A 249 9.04 11.27 12.85
C CYS A 249 7.83 12.14 13.18
N GLU A 250 6.63 11.76 12.74
CA GLU A 250 5.39 12.49 13.02
C GLU A 250 4.76 12.10 14.37
N ILE A 251 5.21 10.99 14.97
CA ILE A 251 4.69 10.46 16.23
C ILE A 251 5.70 10.75 17.35
N PRO A 252 5.42 11.67 18.30
CA PRO A 252 6.38 12.05 19.34
C PRO A 252 6.51 11.05 20.49
N ASP A 253 5.80 9.92 20.43
CA ASP A 253 5.73 8.93 21.51
C ASP A 253 6.84 7.87 21.44
N ALA A 254 6.96 7.07 22.50
CA ALA A 254 7.90 5.92 22.53
C ALA A 254 7.68 4.92 21.37
N VAL A 255 6.45 4.83 20.86
CA VAL A 255 6.12 4.05 19.64
C VAL A 255 6.83 4.66 18.43
N GLY A 256 6.74 5.97 18.24
CA GLY A 256 7.42 6.69 17.16
C GLY A 256 8.94 6.54 17.22
N ASN A 257 9.53 6.69 18.41
CA ASN A 257 10.96 6.45 18.62
C ASN A 257 11.38 5.03 18.24
N THR A 258 10.56 4.04 18.60
CA THR A 258 10.83 2.63 18.24
C THR A 258 10.76 2.43 16.72
N CYS A 259 9.77 3.04 16.06
CA CYS A 259 9.61 2.96 14.61
C CYS A 259 10.76 3.65 13.87
N GLN A 260 11.27 4.78 14.37
CA GLN A 260 12.45 5.44 13.82
C GLN A 260 13.71 4.58 13.95
N ILE A 261 13.91 3.93 15.11
CA ILE A 261 15.04 3.02 15.34
C ILE A 261 14.99 1.83 14.38
N ILE A 262 13.84 1.13 14.30
CA ILE A 262 13.64 -0.01 13.40
C ILE A 262 13.79 0.44 11.94
N GLY A 263 13.18 1.58 11.60
CA GLY A 263 13.17 2.13 10.26
C GLY A 263 14.55 2.45 9.73
N LEU A 264 15.36 3.18 10.49
CA LEU A 264 16.73 3.55 10.11
C LEU A 264 17.65 2.32 10.00
N GLY A 265 17.46 1.32 10.86
CA GLY A 265 18.21 0.05 10.76
C GLY A 265 17.84 -0.77 9.53
N MET A 266 16.55 -0.94 9.26
CA MET A 266 16.08 -1.64 8.04
C MET A 266 16.45 -0.92 6.75
N TYR A 267 16.61 0.40 6.82
CA TYR A 267 17.03 1.28 5.72
C TYR A 267 18.57 1.41 5.60
N ASN A 268 19.34 0.70 6.44
CA ASN A 268 20.80 0.74 6.46
C ASN A 268 21.41 2.15 6.61
N LYS A 269 20.70 3.09 7.25
CA LYS A 269 21.21 4.45 7.53
C LYS A 269 21.82 4.51 8.93
N TRP A 270 22.90 3.75 9.11
CA TRP A 270 23.54 3.53 10.41
C TRP A 270 24.06 4.83 11.06
N ASP A 271 24.63 5.75 10.28
CA ASP A 271 25.09 7.04 10.81
C ASP A 271 23.95 7.89 11.39
N ARG A 272 22.81 7.92 10.69
CA ARG A 272 21.60 8.62 11.16
C ARG A 272 21.02 7.93 12.39
N LEU A 273 21.04 6.60 12.41
CA LEU A 273 20.59 5.82 13.56
C LEU A 273 21.45 6.11 14.79
N LYS A 274 22.79 6.16 14.65
CA LYS A 274 23.71 6.51 15.73
C LYS A 274 23.39 7.88 16.32
N GLN A 275 23.30 8.91 15.47
CA GLN A 275 22.95 10.28 15.90
C GLN A 275 21.60 10.34 16.60
N PHE A 276 20.62 9.59 16.10
CA PHE A 276 19.30 9.51 16.72
C PHE A 276 19.36 8.84 18.10
N LEU A 277 20.06 7.72 18.25
CA LEU A 277 20.23 7.03 19.53
C LEU A 277 20.97 7.89 20.57
N GLU A 278 21.99 8.64 20.14
CA GLU A 278 22.69 9.60 21.00
C GLU A 278 21.73 10.68 21.51
N SER A 279 20.91 11.27 20.63
CA SER A 279 19.93 12.28 21.03
C SER A 279 18.81 11.72 21.94
N LEU A 280 18.39 10.48 21.74
CA LEU A 280 17.46 9.78 22.63
C LEU A 280 18.04 9.54 24.03
N LEU A 281 19.32 9.14 24.12
CA LEU A 281 20.03 8.95 25.38
C LEU A 281 20.17 10.27 26.15
N GLU A 282 20.48 11.37 25.46
CA GLU A 282 20.58 12.71 26.05
C GLU A 282 19.22 13.22 26.56
N SER A 283 18.17 13.05 25.75
CA SER A 283 16.80 13.50 26.07
C SER A 283 16.06 12.58 27.04
N LYS A 284 16.63 11.40 27.36
CA LYS A 284 16.04 10.35 28.21
C LYS A 284 14.66 9.88 27.74
N GLN A 285 14.43 9.86 26.44
CA GLN A 285 13.20 9.35 25.87
C GLN A 285 13.21 7.81 25.84
N ASN A 286 12.02 7.22 25.94
CA ASN A 286 11.85 5.78 25.95
C ASN A 286 11.64 5.24 24.52
N ALA A 287 12.06 3.99 24.32
CA ALA A 287 11.71 3.16 23.17
C ALA A 287 11.28 1.77 23.68
N HIS A 288 10.98 0.83 22.80
CA HIS A 288 10.55 -0.52 23.21
C HIS A 288 11.57 -1.59 22.86
N GLN A 289 11.62 -2.66 23.66
CA GLN A 289 12.62 -3.72 23.54
C GLN A 289 12.57 -4.49 22.20
N ILE A 290 11.43 -4.49 21.52
CA ILE A 290 11.25 -5.15 20.20
C ILE A 290 12.27 -4.65 19.16
N CYS A 291 12.73 -3.40 19.28
CA CYS A 291 13.74 -2.86 18.38
C CYS A 291 15.04 -3.68 18.38
N ILE A 292 15.46 -4.22 19.54
CA ILE A 292 16.68 -5.02 19.64
C ILE A 292 16.54 -6.32 18.85
N SER A 293 15.41 -7.02 18.98
CA SER A 293 15.21 -8.30 18.30
C SER A 293 15.16 -8.15 16.78
N ILE A 294 14.49 -7.09 16.29
CA ILE A 294 14.40 -6.82 14.85
C ILE A 294 15.76 -6.33 14.34
N LEU A 295 16.46 -5.48 15.09
CA LEU A 295 17.75 -4.99 14.67
C LEU A 295 18.81 -6.09 14.63
N ALA A 296 18.79 -7.04 15.57
CA ALA A 296 19.76 -8.15 15.59
C ALA A 296 19.75 -8.96 14.27
N SER A 297 18.57 -9.22 13.69
CA SER A 297 18.48 -9.90 12.39
C SER A 297 18.98 -9.02 11.25
N THR A 298 18.65 -7.72 11.25
CA THR A 298 19.11 -6.78 10.22
C THR A 298 20.62 -6.54 10.27
N ILE A 299 21.22 -6.46 11.47
CA ILE A 299 22.65 -6.26 11.69
C ILE A 299 23.44 -7.49 11.20
N GLY A 300 22.94 -8.70 11.45
CA GLY A 300 23.54 -9.92 10.94
C GLY A 300 23.64 -9.91 9.40
N ASN A 301 22.59 -9.47 8.72
CA ASN A 301 22.57 -9.32 7.27
C ASN A 301 23.45 -8.15 6.78
N ALA A 302 23.47 -7.03 7.51
CA ALA A 302 24.26 -5.85 7.13
C ALA A 302 25.77 -6.09 7.25
N LYS A 303 26.23 -6.76 8.31
CA LYS A 303 27.66 -7.12 8.50
C LYS A 303 28.20 -8.00 7.35
N GLN A 304 27.34 -8.77 6.68
CA GLN A 304 27.72 -9.58 5.52
C GLN A 304 27.79 -8.77 4.21
N ASN A 305 26.94 -7.75 4.06
CA ASN A 305 26.74 -7.06 2.79
C ASN A 305 27.47 -5.70 2.68
N THR A 306 27.79 -5.06 3.81
CA THR A 306 28.38 -3.69 3.83
C THR A 306 29.56 -3.59 4.81
N PRO A 307 30.76 -4.07 4.41
CA PRO A 307 31.94 -4.10 5.30
C PRO A 307 32.41 -2.71 5.74
N ASP A 308 32.18 -1.67 4.95
CA ASP A 308 32.62 -0.30 5.24
C ASP A 308 31.87 0.36 6.42
N SER A 309 30.75 -0.23 6.86
CA SER A 309 29.89 0.31 7.93
C SER A 309 29.97 -0.48 9.26
N ILE A 310 30.84 -1.49 9.34
CA ILE A 310 30.92 -2.40 10.50
C ILE A 310 31.19 -1.63 11.81
N GLU A 311 32.11 -0.66 11.79
CA GLU A 311 32.47 0.12 12.99
C GLU A 311 31.25 0.88 13.54
N VAL A 312 30.48 1.53 12.67
CA VAL A 312 29.26 2.27 13.05
C VAL A 312 28.19 1.31 13.57
N ILE A 313 28.05 0.13 12.97
CA ILE A 313 27.11 -0.90 13.41
C ILE A 313 27.46 -1.39 14.83
N GLU A 314 28.74 -1.64 15.13
CA GLU A 314 29.18 -2.03 16.47
C GLU A 314 28.95 -0.92 17.51
N GLU A 315 29.10 0.34 17.12
CA GLU A 315 28.77 1.47 17.99
C GLU A 315 27.26 1.54 18.28
N VAL A 316 26.42 1.31 17.27
CA VAL A 316 24.96 1.24 17.44
C VAL A 316 24.58 0.09 18.39
N GLU A 317 25.20 -1.10 18.28
CA GLU A 317 24.99 -2.21 19.21
C GLU A 317 25.31 -1.79 20.66
N LYS A 318 26.44 -1.13 20.89
CA LYS A 318 26.84 -0.61 22.22
C LYS A 318 25.86 0.44 22.75
N LEU A 319 25.35 1.33 21.89
CA LEU A 319 24.37 2.34 22.29
C LEU A 319 23.03 1.70 22.70
N LEU A 320 22.58 0.65 21.99
CA LEU A 320 21.37 -0.10 22.34
C LEU A 320 21.53 -0.85 23.68
N GLU A 321 22.69 -1.46 23.92
CA GLU A 321 23.01 -2.09 25.21
C GLU A 321 23.00 -1.07 26.36
N ARG A 322 23.51 0.14 26.10
CA ARG A 322 23.48 1.25 27.06
C ARG A 322 22.06 1.71 27.36
N MET A 323 21.20 1.85 26.35
CA MET A 323 19.77 2.18 26.55
C MET A 323 19.05 1.10 27.38
N ASN A 324 19.34 -0.17 27.11
CA ASN A 324 18.79 -1.29 27.87
C ASN A 324 19.24 -1.23 29.34
N SER A 325 20.53 -0.96 29.58
CA SER A 325 21.10 -0.83 30.92
C SER A 325 20.52 0.35 31.71
N GLN A 326 20.05 1.40 31.02
CA GLN A 326 19.42 2.57 31.62
C GLN A 326 17.89 2.42 31.82
N ASN A 327 17.31 1.25 31.56
CA ASN A 327 15.86 0.97 31.62
C ASN A 327 15.00 1.91 30.75
N GLN A 328 15.54 2.42 29.64
CA GLN A 328 14.80 3.26 28.67
C GLN A 328 13.99 2.42 27.66
N LEU A 329 14.14 1.10 27.70
CA LEU A 329 13.41 0.16 26.84
C LEU A 329 12.21 -0.43 27.58
N LEU A 330 11.03 -0.02 27.17
CA LEU A 330 9.74 -0.53 27.63
C LEU A 330 9.53 -1.96 27.13
N LYS A 331 8.91 -2.80 27.97
CA LYS A 331 8.59 -4.20 27.66
C LYS A 331 7.23 -4.38 26.98
N ASP A 332 6.50 -3.28 26.78
CA ASP A 332 5.18 -3.32 26.18
C ASP A 332 5.26 -3.77 24.72
N ASP A 333 4.24 -4.49 24.26
CA ASP A 333 4.16 -4.93 22.87
C ASP A 333 3.73 -3.75 21.99
N VAL A 334 4.71 -3.17 21.27
CA VAL A 334 4.51 -2.08 20.31
C VAL A 334 3.48 -2.43 19.26
N ILE A 335 3.43 -3.70 18.85
CA ILE A 335 2.53 -4.14 17.80
C ILE A 335 1.09 -4.11 18.29
N GLU A 336 0.84 -4.48 19.54
CA GLU A 336 -0.47 -4.34 20.17
C GLU A 336 -0.83 -2.87 20.40
N LEU A 337 0.13 -2.04 20.82
CA LEU A 337 -0.10 -0.59 20.96
C LEU A 337 -0.46 0.07 19.63
N ALA A 338 0.29 -0.22 18.55
CA ALA A 338 0.01 0.27 17.21
C ALA A 338 -1.35 -0.21 16.71
N LYS A 339 -1.72 -1.47 16.99
CA LYS A 339 -3.05 -2.02 16.68
C LYS A 339 -4.16 -1.27 17.42
N ASN A 340 -3.96 -0.96 18.70
CA ASN A 340 -4.94 -0.25 19.50
C ASN A 340 -5.12 1.21 19.01
N GLN A 341 -4.02 1.89 18.68
CA GLN A 341 -4.04 3.23 18.07
C GLN A 341 -4.79 3.22 16.72
N MET A 342 -4.52 2.21 15.88
CA MET A 342 -5.24 2.01 14.62
C MET A 342 -6.74 1.83 14.85
N LEU A 343 -7.14 0.96 15.78
CA LEU A 343 -8.56 0.73 16.09
C LEU A 343 -9.27 1.97 16.66
N GLU A 344 -8.56 2.80 17.43
CA GLU A 344 -9.10 4.06 17.93
C GLU A 344 -9.27 5.09 16.80
N ASN A 345 -8.28 5.23 15.93
CA ASN A 345 -8.36 6.11 14.77
C ASN A 345 -9.49 5.71 13.81
N ILE A 346 -9.65 4.40 13.56
CA ILE A 346 -10.77 3.89 12.76
C ILE A 346 -12.11 4.32 13.40
N LYS A 347 -12.31 4.09 14.70
CA LYS A 347 -13.56 4.49 15.38
C LYS A 347 -13.88 5.97 15.27
N ASN A 348 -12.86 6.83 15.26
CA ASN A 348 -13.03 8.28 15.24
C ASN A 348 -13.28 8.82 13.83
N HIS A 349 -12.60 8.29 12.82
CA HIS A 349 -12.58 8.86 11.47
C HIS A 349 -13.43 8.09 10.45
N GLU A 350 -13.73 6.81 10.67
CA GLU A 350 -14.43 5.95 9.69
C GLU A 350 -15.74 6.55 9.20
N LYS A 351 -16.58 7.07 10.11
CA LYS A 351 -17.86 7.68 9.72
C LYS A 351 -17.66 8.92 8.85
N SER A 352 -16.70 9.77 9.21
CA SER A 352 -16.40 10.98 8.44
C SER A 352 -15.90 10.62 7.03
N THR A 353 -15.08 9.58 6.91
CA THR A 353 -14.57 9.13 5.61
C THR A 353 -15.69 8.52 4.75
N ILE A 354 -16.61 7.75 5.35
CA ILE A 354 -17.80 7.23 4.66
C ILE A 354 -18.69 8.38 4.17
N ASP A 355 -18.97 9.37 5.03
CA ASP A 355 -19.84 10.49 4.68
C ASP A 355 -19.24 11.33 3.55
N SER A 356 -17.91 11.52 3.52
CA SER A 356 -17.22 12.20 2.41
C SER A 356 -17.26 11.42 1.10
N GLN A 357 -17.36 10.09 1.15
CA GLN A 357 -17.37 9.23 -0.04
C GLN A 357 -18.76 9.10 -0.67
N VAL A 358 -19.82 9.29 0.11
CA VAL A 358 -21.22 9.17 -0.33
C VAL A 358 -21.78 10.50 -0.85
N GLN A 359 -21.17 11.63 -0.47
CA GLN A 359 -21.47 12.96 -0.99
C GLN A 359 -20.90 13.15 -2.39
#